data_AF-A0A2J8ILW3-F1
#
_entry.id   AF-A0A2J8ILW3-F1
#
_cell.length_a   1.000
_cell.length_b   1.000
_cell.length_c   1.000
_cell.angle_alpha   90.00
_cell.angle_beta   90.00
_cell.angle_gamma   90.00
#
_symmetry.space_group_name_H-M   'P 1'
#
loop_
_entity.id
_entity.type
_entity.pdbx_description
1 polymer ?
#
loop_
_entity_poly.entity_id
_entity_poly.type
_entity_poly.pdbx_seq_one_letter_code
_entity_poly.pdbx_strand_id
1 'polypeptide(L)'
;MDGKVAVHERGPPAVSWVPEEGEKLDQEDEDQVKDRGQWTNKMEFVLSVAGEIIGLGNVWRFPYLCYKNGGGAFFIPYFIFFFACGIPVFFLEVALGQYTSQGSVTAWRKICPLFQGIGLASVVIESYLNVYYIIILAWALFYLFS
;
A
#
# COMPACT_ATOMS: atom_id res chain seq x y z
N MET A 1 -77.74 -29.02 -16.65
CA MET A 1 -78.03 -27.74 -17.32
C MET A 1 -77.22 -26.69 -16.59
N ASP A 2 -76.27 -26.09 -17.32
CA ASP A 2 -75.61 -24.80 -17.12
C ASP A 2 -75.24 -24.37 -15.69
N GLY A 3 -73.97 -24.16 -15.33
CA GLY A 3 -72.91 -23.52 -16.09
C GLY A 3 -72.55 -22.21 -15.39
N LYS A 4 -71.31 -22.12 -14.88
CA LYS A 4 -70.39 -20.97 -15.05
C LYS A 4 -69.12 -21.12 -14.21
N VAL A 5 -68.01 -21.08 -14.95
CA VAL A 5 -66.62 -20.90 -14.55
C VAL A 5 -66.35 -19.40 -14.32
N ALA A 6 -65.30 -19.09 -13.52
CA ALA A 6 -64.49 -17.85 -13.44
C ALA A 6 -64.51 -17.19 -12.04
N VAL A 7 -63.45 -16.67 -11.43
CA VAL A 7 -62.04 -16.48 -11.83
C VAL A 7 -61.18 -16.28 -10.56
N HIS A 8 -59.92 -16.62 -10.74
CA HIS A 8 -58.71 -16.47 -9.94
C HIS A 8 -58.43 -15.08 -9.33
N GLU A 9 -58.10 -15.02 -8.03
CA GLU A 9 -57.14 -14.06 -7.46
C GLU A 9 -56.20 -14.80 -6.50
N ARG A 10 -55.18 -15.48 -7.05
CA ARG A 10 -53.93 -15.66 -6.32
C ARG A 10 -53.12 -14.41 -6.61
N GLY A 11 -52.91 -13.55 -5.62
CA GLY A 11 -51.88 -12.51 -5.70
C GLY A 11 -50.55 -13.17 -6.11
N PRO A 12 -49.72 -12.51 -6.91
CA PRO A 12 -48.48 -13.11 -7.39
C PRO A 12 -47.64 -13.53 -6.18
N PRO A 13 -46.95 -14.70 -6.22
CA PRO A 13 -45.89 -14.93 -5.26
C PRO A 13 -44.92 -13.77 -5.43
N ALA A 14 -44.69 -13.01 -4.36
CA ALA A 14 -43.65 -12.00 -4.33
C ALA A 14 -42.30 -12.73 -4.41
N VAL A 15 -41.93 -13.13 -5.63
CA VAL A 15 -40.55 -13.43 -5.97
C VAL A 15 -39.86 -12.08 -5.88
N SER A 16 -39.19 -11.83 -4.76
CA SER A 16 -38.31 -10.70 -4.57
C SER A 16 -37.14 -10.88 -5.53
N TRP A 17 -37.25 -10.32 -6.73
CA TRP A 17 -36.18 -10.27 -7.74
C TRP A 17 -35.02 -9.34 -7.32
N VAL A 18 -34.76 -9.17 -6.03
CA VAL A 18 -33.55 -8.51 -5.55
C VAL A 18 -32.44 -9.55 -5.66
N PRO A 19 -31.39 -9.32 -6.47
CA PRO A 19 -30.33 -10.30 -6.65
C PRO A 19 -29.57 -10.50 -5.33
N GLU A 20 -29.60 -11.71 -4.74
CA GLU A 20 -28.68 -12.13 -3.66
C GLU A 20 -27.19 -12.04 -4.06
N GLU A 21 -26.92 -11.90 -5.36
CA GLU A 21 -25.58 -11.71 -5.91
C GLU A 21 -24.95 -10.37 -5.50
N GLY A 22 -25.76 -9.33 -5.25
CA GLY A 22 -25.25 -8.05 -4.75
C GLY A 22 -24.76 -8.12 -3.31
N GLU A 23 -25.54 -8.73 -2.41
CA GLU A 23 -25.15 -8.89 -1.00
C GLU A 23 -23.95 -9.84 -0.81
N LYS A 24 -23.82 -10.88 -1.66
CA LYS A 24 -22.69 -11.82 -1.58
C LYS A 24 -21.37 -11.18 -2.03
N LEU A 25 -21.39 -10.34 -3.06
CA LEU A 25 -20.21 -9.58 -3.49
C LEU A 25 -19.76 -8.60 -2.40
N ASP A 26 -20.71 -7.89 -1.78
CA ASP A 26 -20.41 -6.92 -0.73
C ASP A 26 -19.89 -7.61 0.56
N GLN A 27 -20.41 -8.80 0.89
CA GLN A 27 -19.91 -9.60 2.02
C GLN A 27 -18.54 -10.22 1.76
N GLU A 28 -18.28 -10.76 0.56
CA GLU A 28 -16.96 -11.30 0.21
C GLU A 28 -15.87 -10.21 0.21
N ASP A 29 -16.17 -9.00 -0.29
CA ASP A 29 -15.23 -7.87 -0.25
C ASP A 29 -15.03 -7.37 1.20
N GLU A 30 -16.09 -7.26 2.01
CA GLU A 30 -15.95 -6.89 3.43
C GLU A 30 -15.12 -7.90 4.24
N ASP A 31 -15.28 -9.20 3.98
CA ASP A 31 -14.53 -10.25 4.67
C ASP A 31 -13.07 -10.30 4.21
N GLN A 32 -12.79 -10.10 2.91
CA GLN A 32 -11.42 -9.95 2.38
C GLN A 32 -10.71 -8.72 2.98
N VAL A 33 -11.45 -7.61 3.16
CA VAL A 33 -10.93 -6.37 3.73
C VAL A 33 -10.67 -6.51 5.24
N LYS A 34 -11.50 -7.26 5.96
CA LYS A 34 -11.28 -7.58 7.38
C LYS A 34 -10.07 -8.49 7.61
N ASP A 35 -9.84 -9.48 6.74
CA ASP A 35 -8.71 -10.43 6.87
C ASP A 35 -7.35 -9.74 6.66
N ARG A 36 -7.28 -8.73 5.78
CA ARG A 36 -6.05 -7.97 5.48
C ARG A 36 -5.64 -7.00 6.59
N GLY A 37 -6.55 -6.64 7.49
CA GLY A 37 -6.35 -5.58 8.48
C GLY A 37 -6.39 -4.19 7.86
N GLN A 38 -7.09 -3.26 8.52
CA GLN A 38 -7.17 -1.85 8.12
C GLN A 38 -6.45 -0.96 9.13
N TRP A 39 -5.97 0.19 8.66
CA TRP A 39 -5.48 1.25 9.54
C TRP A 39 -6.65 1.83 10.32
N THR A 40 -6.48 2.00 11.64
CA THR A 40 -7.51 2.58 12.51
C THR A 40 -7.69 4.07 12.20
N ASN A 41 -6.59 4.76 11.87
CA ASN A 41 -6.59 6.17 11.54
C ASN A 41 -5.66 6.49 10.35
N LYS A 42 -6.05 7.47 9.53
CA LYS A 42 -5.22 8.02 8.45
C LYS A 42 -3.88 8.56 8.97
N MET A 43 -3.85 9.08 10.20
CA MET A 43 -2.61 9.54 10.82
C MET A 43 -1.62 8.42 11.09
N GLU A 44 -2.08 7.22 11.43
CA GLU A 44 -1.20 6.06 11.63
C GLU A 44 -0.51 5.70 10.32
N PHE A 45 -1.27 5.68 9.21
CA PHE A 45 -0.70 5.47 7.88
C PHE A 45 0.35 6.52 7.51
N VAL A 46 0.03 7.81 7.66
CA VAL A 46 0.97 8.89 7.34
C VAL A 46 2.23 8.82 8.21
N LEU A 47 2.06 8.50 9.51
CA LEU A 47 3.18 8.38 10.44
C LEU A 47 4.06 7.17 10.11
N SER A 48 3.47 6.03 9.76
CA SER A 48 4.22 4.84 9.30
C SER A 48 5.05 5.15 8.06
N VAL A 49 4.45 5.82 7.06
CA VAL A 49 5.15 6.20 5.84
C VAL A 49 6.24 7.25 6.11
N ALA A 50 5.98 8.23 6.98
CA ALA A 50 6.99 9.20 7.38
C ALA A 50 8.16 8.55 8.14
N GLY A 51 7.88 7.57 8.99
CA GLY A 51 8.91 6.79 9.70
C GLY A 51 9.81 6.00 8.76
N GLU A 52 9.25 5.45 7.69
CA GLU A 52 10.00 4.74 6.65
C GLU A 52 10.92 5.69 5.85
N ILE A 53 10.42 6.89 5.50
CA ILE A 53 11.19 7.87 4.71
C ILE A 53 12.30 8.54 5.54
N ILE A 54 12.04 8.80 6.82
CA ILE A 54 12.97 9.48 7.73
C ILE A 54 13.89 8.45 8.40
N GLY A 55 14.88 7.95 7.64
CA GLY A 55 15.87 7.00 8.14
C GLY A 55 17.12 7.64 8.75
N LEU A 56 17.80 6.89 9.63
CA LEU A 56 19.13 7.23 10.18
C LEU A 56 20.16 7.53 9.08
N GLY A 57 20.06 6.86 7.93
CA GLY A 57 20.88 7.13 6.75
C GLY A 57 20.82 8.59 6.29
N ASN A 58 19.66 9.25 6.39
CA ASN A 58 19.51 10.65 6.02
C ASN A 58 20.26 11.58 6.99
N VAL A 59 20.45 11.19 8.26
CA VAL A 59 21.08 12.04 9.28
C VAL A 59 22.58 12.23 9.01
N TRP A 60 23.29 11.19 8.55
CA TRP A 60 24.74 11.29 8.29
C TRP A 60 25.09 11.40 6.80
N ARG A 61 24.32 10.76 5.90
CA ARG A 61 24.64 10.73 4.46
C ARG A 61 24.35 12.07 3.83
N PHE A 62 23.22 12.70 4.20
CA PHE A 62 22.80 13.95 3.62
C PHE A 62 23.78 15.10 3.90
N PRO A 63 24.23 15.34 5.16
CA PRO A 63 25.21 16.40 5.42
C PRO A 63 26.55 16.13 4.74
N TYR A 64 27.00 14.86 4.73
CA TYR A 64 28.24 14.47 4.07
C TYR A 64 28.21 14.79 2.56
N LEU A 65 27.10 14.48 1.89
CA LEU A 65 26.95 14.68 0.46
C LEU A 65 26.77 16.16 0.11
N CYS A 66 26.06 16.91 0.94
CA CYS A 66 25.95 18.37 0.80
C CYS A 66 27.32 19.02 0.91
N TYR A 67 28.11 18.67 1.93
CA TYR A 67 29.42 19.27 2.15
C TYR A 67 30.39 19.02 0.98
N LYS A 68 30.41 17.80 0.45
CA LYS A 68 31.30 17.42 -0.66
C LYS A 68 30.91 18.07 -1.99
N ASN A 69 29.63 18.30 -2.24
CA ASN A 69 29.12 18.78 -3.53
C ASN A 69 28.80 20.28 -3.55
N GLY A 70 29.59 21.09 -2.84
CA GLY A 70 29.46 22.55 -2.87
C GLY A 70 28.48 23.13 -1.83
N GLY A 71 28.23 22.40 -0.74
CA GLY A 71 27.45 22.86 0.41
C GLY A 71 26.01 23.18 0.01
N GLY A 72 25.62 24.46 0.17
CA GLY A 72 24.28 24.94 -0.13
C GLY A 72 23.88 24.85 -1.62
N ALA A 73 24.84 24.80 -2.55
CA ALA A 73 24.53 24.67 -3.98
C ALA A 73 23.96 23.29 -4.34
N PHE A 74 24.19 22.27 -3.51
CA PHE A 74 23.65 20.92 -3.69
C PHE A 74 22.12 20.85 -3.60
N PHE A 75 21.49 21.81 -2.92
CA PHE A 75 20.03 21.85 -2.79
C PHE A 75 19.31 22.11 -4.12
N ILE A 76 19.92 22.85 -5.04
CA ILE A 76 19.29 23.20 -6.33
C ILE A 76 18.98 21.93 -7.16
N PRO A 77 19.97 21.07 -7.50
CA PRO A 77 19.66 19.82 -8.19
C PRO A 77 18.84 18.87 -7.32
N TYR A 78 19.07 18.84 -5.99
CA TYR A 78 18.32 17.97 -5.08
C TYR A 78 16.80 18.23 -5.14
N PHE A 79 16.36 19.48 -5.07
CA PHE A 79 14.95 19.82 -5.17
C PHE A 79 14.39 19.56 -6.57
N ILE A 80 15.15 19.82 -7.63
CA ILE A 80 14.72 19.52 -9.00
C ILE A 80 14.43 18.02 -9.15
N PHE A 81 15.35 17.15 -8.73
CA PHE A 81 15.12 15.70 -8.78
C PHE A 81 14.03 15.24 -7.81
N PHE A 82 13.88 15.90 -6.66
CA PHE A 82 12.82 15.60 -5.71
C PHE A 82 11.43 15.86 -6.31
N PHE A 83 11.21 17.02 -6.91
CA PHE A 83 9.93 17.36 -7.54
C PHE A 83 9.71 16.62 -8.86
N ALA A 84 10.76 16.42 -9.67
CA ALA A 84 10.64 15.78 -10.98
C ALA A 84 10.51 14.25 -10.91
N CYS A 85 11.20 13.60 -9.97
CA CYS A 85 11.24 12.14 -9.87
C CYS A 85 10.75 11.63 -8.50
N GLY A 86 11.15 12.28 -7.40
CA GLY A 86 10.79 11.83 -6.05
C GLY A 86 9.28 11.77 -5.81
N ILE A 87 8.59 12.90 -5.97
CA ILE A 87 7.14 12.99 -5.74
C ILE A 87 6.36 12.09 -6.72
N PRO A 88 6.61 12.11 -8.04
CA PRO A 88 5.87 11.25 -8.97
C PRO A 88 6.05 9.75 -8.70
N VAL A 89 7.27 9.30 -8.38
CA VAL A 89 7.55 7.89 -8.07
C VAL A 89 6.88 7.47 -6.76
N PHE A 90 6.97 8.32 -5.73
CA PHE A 90 6.31 8.06 -4.44
C PHE A 90 4.79 7.97 -4.60
N PHE A 91 4.20 8.90 -5.35
CA PHE A 91 2.77 8.88 -5.63
C PHE A 91 2.36 7.63 -6.41
N LEU A 92 3.14 7.24 -7.41
CA LEU A 92 2.91 6.03 -8.20
C LEU A 92 2.93 4.78 -7.31
N GLU A 93 3.94 4.64 -6.45
CA GLU A 93 4.07 3.50 -5.54
C GLU A 93 2.88 3.38 -4.58
N VAL A 94 2.50 4.50 -3.96
CA VAL A 94 1.35 4.54 -3.05
C VAL A 94 0.05 4.24 -3.79
N ALA A 95 -0.18 4.84 -4.96
CA ALA A 95 -1.36 4.58 -5.77
C ALA A 95 -1.43 3.11 -6.22
N LEU A 96 -0.30 2.52 -6.61
CA LEU A 96 -0.21 1.13 -7.00
C LEU A 96 -0.53 0.18 -5.84
N GLY A 97 0.00 0.47 -4.66
CA GLY A 97 -0.26 -0.29 -3.43
C GLY A 97 -1.72 -0.21 -2.99
N GLN A 98 -2.36 0.95 -3.13
CA GLN A 98 -3.80 1.09 -2.86
C GLN A 98 -4.66 0.36 -3.90
N TYR A 99 -4.31 0.49 -5.19
CA TYR A 99 -5.06 -0.14 -6.29
C TYR A 99 -4.99 -1.67 -6.27
N THR A 100 -3.79 -2.24 -6.14
CA THR A 100 -3.63 -3.70 -6.11
C THR A 100 -3.98 -4.29 -4.75
N SER A 101 -3.92 -3.49 -3.67
CA SER A 101 -4.30 -3.90 -2.31
C SER A 101 -3.57 -5.18 -1.86
N GLN A 102 -2.38 -5.41 -2.38
CA GLN A 102 -1.56 -6.62 -2.20
C GLN A 102 -0.09 -6.24 -2.00
N GLY A 103 0.69 -7.14 -1.40
CA GLY A 103 2.13 -6.93 -1.22
C GLY A 103 2.89 -6.82 -2.55
N SER A 104 4.06 -6.18 -2.53
CA SER A 104 4.85 -5.84 -3.73
C SER A 104 5.00 -7.01 -4.72
N VAL A 105 5.36 -8.21 -4.27
CA VAL A 105 5.51 -9.40 -5.12
C VAL A 105 4.21 -9.80 -5.82
N THR A 106 3.08 -9.74 -5.12
CA THR A 106 1.79 -10.17 -5.66
C THR A 106 1.14 -9.07 -6.50
N ALA A 107 1.38 -7.80 -6.16
CA ALA A 107 0.99 -6.64 -6.94
C ALA A 107 1.57 -6.69 -8.36
N TRP A 108 2.89 -6.92 -8.48
CA TRP A 108 3.55 -7.06 -9.79
C TRP A 108 3.02 -8.25 -10.58
N ARG A 109 2.67 -9.38 -9.92
CA ARG A 109 2.06 -10.55 -10.56
C ARG A 109 0.68 -10.25 -11.17
N LYS A 110 -0.14 -9.42 -10.50
CA LYS A 110 -1.47 -9.01 -11.00
C LYS A 110 -1.39 -8.04 -12.18
N ILE A 111 -0.40 -7.16 -12.21
CA ILE A 111 -0.24 -6.16 -13.28
C ILE A 111 0.40 -6.80 -14.51
N CYS A 112 1.56 -7.44 -14.33
CA CYS A 112 2.34 -8.05 -15.40
C CYS A 112 3.21 -9.17 -14.83
N PRO A 113 2.91 -10.44 -15.08
CA PRO A 113 3.67 -11.57 -14.52
C PRO A 113 5.15 -11.59 -14.95
N LEU A 114 5.50 -10.93 -16.06
CA LEU A 114 6.88 -10.76 -16.51
C LEU A 114 7.72 -9.91 -15.53
N PHE A 115 7.11 -8.96 -14.84
CA PHE A 115 7.78 -8.07 -13.88
C PHE A 115 7.77 -8.60 -12.43
N GLN A 116 7.37 -9.86 -12.22
CA GLN A 116 7.40 -10.49 -10.90
C GLN A 116 8.80 -10.45 -10.24
N GLY A 117 9.87 -10.45 -11.05
CA GLY A 117 11.24 -10.31 -10.57
C GLY A 117 11.52 -9.00 -9.83
N ILE A 118 10.82 -7.90 -10.17
CA ILE A 118 10.99 -6.59 -9.52
C ILE A 118 10.53 -6.67 -8.06
N GLY A 119 9.36 -7.26 -7.82
CA GLY A 119 8.85 -7.46 -6.46
C GLY A 119 9.79 -8.32 -5.62
N LEU A 120 10.29 -9.44 -6.17
CA LEU A 120 11.23 -10.29 -5.43
C LEU A 120 12.56 -9.58 -5.15
N ALA A 121 13.10 -8.84 -6.12
CA ALA A 121 14.32 -8.06 -5.95
C ALA A 121 14.16 -6.99 -4.85
N SER A 122 13.01 -6.31 -4.79
CA SER A 122 12.73 -5.33 -3.72
C SER A 122 12.80 -5.97 -2.33
N VAL A 123 12.16 -7.12 -2.13
CA VAL A 123 12.17 -7.85 -0.84
C VAL A 123 13.59 -8.26 -0.45
N VAL A 124 14.39 -8.72 -1.40
CA VAL A 124 15.79 -9.10 -1.14
C VAL A 124 16.62 -7.87 -0.75
N ILE A 125 16.50 -6.75 -1.46
CA ILE A 125 17.22 -5.51 -1.16
C ILE A 125 16.84 -5.00 0.25
N GLU A 126 15.54 -4.96 0.56
CA GLU A 126 15.06 -4.54 1.89
C GLU A 126 15.57 -5.47 3.00
N SER A 127 15.63 -6.78 2.75
CA SER A 127 16.17 -7.73 3.74
C SER A 127 17.64 -7.45 4.07
N TYR A 128 18.47 -7.13 3.06
CA TYR A 128 19.88 -6.77 3.29
C TYR A 128 20.02 -5.44 4.02
N LEU A 129 19.20 -4.45 3.66
CA LEU A 129 19.17 -3.16 4.35
C LEU A 129 18.82 -3.36 5.84
N ASN A 130 17.78 -4.15 6.13
CA ASN A 130 17.33 -4.39 7.49
C ASN A 130 18.44 -5.02 8.36
N VAL A 131 19.14 -6.05 7.86
CA VAL A 131 20.28 -6.67 8.58
C VAL A 131 21.36 -5.64 8.92
N TYR A 132 21.73 -4.79 7.97
CA TYR A 132 22.72 -3.74 8.19
C TYR A 132 22.24 -2.68 9.20
N TYR A 133 20.99 -2.24 9.09
CA TYR A 133 20.41 -1.21 9.97
C TYR A 133 20.24 -1.70 11.41
N ILE A 134 19.87 -2.98 11.63
CA ILE A 134 19.77 -3.56 12.98
C ILE A 134 21.12 -3.48 13.71
N ILE A 135 22.23 -3.75 13.02
CA ILE A 135 23.57 -3.68 13.64
C ILE A 135 23.90 -2.25 14.09
N ILE A 136 23.58 -1.25 13.25
CA ILE A 136 23.79 0.16 13.60
C ILE A 136 22.91 0.56 14.78
N LEU A 137 21.64 0.14 14.79
CA LEU A 137 20.72 0.38 15.90
C LEU A 137 21.23 -0.25 17.19
N ALA A 138 21.78 -1.47 17.14
CA ALA A 138 22.37 -2.13 18.29
C ALA A 138 23.56 -1.33 18.85
N TRP A 139 24.42 -0.78 17.99
CA TRP A 139 25.50 0.10 18.43
C TRP A 139 24.99 1.42 19.01
N ALA A 140 23.98 2.03 18.41
CA ALA A 140 23.37 3.26 18.93
C ALA A 140 22.76 3.04 20.32
N LEU A 141 22.09 1.91 20.54
CA LEU A 141 21.56 1.53 21.86
C LEU A 141 22.67 1.26 22.87
N PHE A 142 23.76 0.60 22.47
CA PHE A 142 24.91 0.39 23.33
C PHE A 142 25.51 1.72 23.81
N TYR A 143 25.70 2.69 22.92
CA TYR A 143 26.18 4.03 23.27
C TYR A 143 25.16 4.88 24.04
N LEU A 144 23.86 4.54 24.01
CA LEU A 144 22.83 5.23 24.78
C LEU A 144 22.82 4.80 26.26
N PHE A 145 23.11 3.52 26.53
CA PHE A 145 23.09 2.94 27.88
C PHE A 145 24.47 2.80 28.53
N SER A 146 25.54 2.95 27.75
CA SER A 146 26.93 2.98 28.24
C SER A 146 27.41 4.41 28.48
#